data_AF-A0A1X2GSN2-F1
#
_entry.id   AF-A0A1X2GSN2-F1
#
_cell.length_a   1.000
_cell.length_b   1.000
_cell.length_c   1.000
_cell.angle_alpha   90.00
_cell.angle_beta   90.00
_cell.angle_gamma   90.00
#
_symmetry.space_group_name_H-M   'P 1'
#
loop_
_entity.id
_entity.type
_entity.pdbx_description
1 polymer ?
#
loop_
_entity_poly.entity_id
_entity_poly.type
_entity_poly.pdbx_seq_one_letter_code
_entity_poly.pdbx_strand_id
1 'polypeptide(L)'
;MADDESVNKRQKLEESQQENIEQEERYTADDLKLGEELVAAVKAGDLGQVKAMIEEKEADVCFNATERGRTPLHFASEAGHLSIVEYLLEQRHPYNMLDDDEVSAGELALKNKHQQVYDRLVAEGVRSELVIRAMAAVFDKAEEGEMVVPNEDYLNQKLHYDDNKLMDANNDAVMMGWEGPLMVEHAKVMCPKEGLDVLNVGFGLGLIDSELQKYKPKNHFIIEAHPDVYAHMKELGWDKKPGVTILFGRWQDMVPTLTQSFDGIFFDTYGGK
;
A
#
# COMPACT_ATOMS: atom_id res chain seq x y z
N MET A 1 25.78 -19.69 -40.63
CA MET A 1 25.39 -19.10 -39.32
C MET A 1 24.05 -18.38 -39.49
N ALA A 2 23.01 -19.08 -39.93
CA ALA A 2 21.69 -18.48 -40.25
C ALA A 2 20.50 -19.29 -39.69
N ASP A 3 20.75 -20.19 -38.73
CA ASP A 3 19.71 -21.08 -38.18
C ASP A 3 19.32 -20.76 -36.73
N ASP A 4 20.11 -19.99 -35.98
CA ASP A 4 19.93 -19.80 -34.54
C ASP A 4 18.88 -18.70 -34.20
N GLU A 5 18.86 -17.60 -34.96
CA GLU A 5 17.88 -16.52 -34.75
C GLU A 5 16.44 -16.93 -35.11
N SER A 6 16.26 -17.87 -36.03
CA SER A 6 14.92 -18.29 -36.49
C SER A 6 14.22 -19.27 -35.55
N VAL A 7 14.99 -19.95 -34.70
CA VAL A 7 14.51 -20.88 -33.67
C VAL A 7 14.12 -20.09 -32.41
N ASN A 8 14.95 -19.13 -32.00
CA ASN A 8 14.70 -18.27 -30.84
C ASN A 8 13.45 -17.37 -31.05
N LYS A 9 13.21 -16.91 -32.28
CA LYS A 9 12.00 -16.13 -32.61
C LYS A 9 10.71 -16.96 -32.63
N ARG A 10 10.80 -18.27 -32.92
CA ARG A 10 9.65 -19.19 -32.88
C ARG A 10 9.33 -19.61 -31.44
N GLN A 11 10.35 -19.92 -30.64
CA GLN A 11 10.18 -20.19 -29.21
C GLN A 11 9.56 -19.01 -28.47
N LYS A 12 10.03 -17.78 -28.71
CA LYS A 12 9.40 -16.59 -28.11
C LYS A 12 7.97 -16.34 -28.56
N LEU A 13 7.63 -16.68 -29.81
CA LEU A 13 6.25 -16.55 -30.31
C LEU A 13 5.35 -17.62 -29.68
N GLU A 14 5.86 -18.84 -29.52
CA GLU A 14 5.16 -19.95 -28.88
C GLU A 14 5.01 -19.72 -27.37
N GLU A 15 6.02 -19.21 -26.68
CA GLU A 15 5.96 -18.77 -25.27
C GLU A 15 4.97 -17.61 -25.10
N SER A 16 4.99 -16.59 -25.95
CA SER A 16 4.01 -15.49 -25.90
C SER A 16 2.58 -15.92 -26.23
N GLN A 17 2.43 -16.97 -27.05
CA GLN A 17 1.13 -17.55 -27.38
C GLN A 17 0.65 -18.46 -26.24
N GLN A 18 1.55 -19.17 -25.57
CA GLN A 18 1.26 -20.00 -24.41
C GLN A 18 0.89 -19.14 -23.19
N GLU A 19 1.60 -18.04 -22.95
CA GLU A 19 1.25 -17.03 -21.93
C GLU A 19 -0.10 -16.36 -22.21
N ASN A 20 -0.44 -16.12 -23.49
CA ASN A 20 -1.77 -15.64 -23.88
C ASN A 20 -2.88 -16.68 -23.71
N ILE A 21 -2.59 -17.99 -23.84
CA ILE A 21 -3.56 -19.07 -23.62
C ILE A 21 -3.78 -19.31 -22.12
N GLU A 22 -2.78 -19.07 -21.26
CA GLU A 22 -2.88 -19.25 -19.81
C GLU A 22 -3.66 -18.13 -19.10
N GLN A 23 -3.78 -16.95 -19.71
CA GLN A 23 -4.67 -15.88 -19.22
C GLN A 23 -6.16 -16.15 -19.48
N GLU A 24 -6.51 -17.15 -20.31
CA GLU A 24 -7.80 -17.20 -20.99
C GLU A 24 -8.86 -18.15 -20.40
N GLU A 25 -8.84 -18.54 -19.12
CA GLU A 25 -10.10 -18.94 -18.44
C GLU A 25 -9.95 -19.03 -16.90
N ARG A 26 -9.89 -17.87 -16.22
CA ARG A 26 -9.94 -17.77 -14.75
C ARG A 26 -11.26 -18.28 -14.15
N TYR A 27 -12.31 -18.37 -14.96
CA TYR A 27 -13.67 -18.72 -14.55
C TYR A 27 -14.30 -19.72 -15.51
N THR A 28 -14.92 -20.77 -14.98
CA THR A 28 -15.79 -21.65 -15.78
C THR A 28 -17.10 -20.94 -16.12
N ALA A 29 -17.87 -21.49 -17.07
CA ALA A 29 -19.19 -20.94 -17.40
C ALA A 29 -20.15 -20.89 -16.19
N ASP A 30 -20.05 -21.86 -15.27
CA ASP A 30 -20.84 -21.87 -14.04
C ASP A 30 -20.36 -20.78 -13.06
N ASP A 31 -19.04 -20.54 -12.97
CA ASP A 31 -18.47 -19.48 -12.13
C ASP A 31 -18.86 -18.09 -12.64
N LEU A 32 -18.84 -17.88 -13.97
CA LEU A 32 -19.27 -16.62 -14.58
C LEU A 32 -20.72 -16.31 -14.22
N LYS A 33 -21.61 -17.31 -14.37
CA LYS A 33 -23.02 -17.16 -14.02
C LYS A 33 -23.20 -16.89 -12.53
N LEU A 34 -22.49 -17.63 -11.67
CA LEU A 34 -22.58 -17.45 -10.23
C LEU A 34 -22.05 -16.08 -9.78
N GLY A 35 -20.97 -15.60 -10.40
CA GLY A 35 -20.41 -14.27 -10.17
C GLY A 35 -21.33 -13.15 -10.62
N GLU A 36 -22.00 -13.30 -11.79
CA GLU A 36 -23.03 -12.37 -12.24
C GLU A 36 -24.23 -12.32 -11.28
N GLU A 37 -24.70 -13.48 -10.80
CA GLU A 37 -25.77 -13.57 -9.80
C GLU A 37 -25.35 -12.88 -8.47
N LEU A 38 -24.11 -13.09 -8.03
CA LEU A 38 -23.54 -12.41 -6.84
C LEU A 38 -23.52 -10.90 -7.02
N VAL A 39 -23.04 -10.41 -8.16
CA VAL A 39 -23.00 -8.97 -8.46
C VAL A 39 -24.41 -8.38 -8.51
N ALA A 40 -25.39 -9.11 -9.04
CA ALA A 40 -26.78 -8.67 -9.07
C ALA A 40 -27.36 -8.54 -7.64
N ALA A 41 -27.10 -9.53 -6.77
CA ALA A 41 -27.51 -9.50 -5.36
C ALA A 41 -26.86 -8.33 -4.61
N VAL A 42 -25.56 -8.09 -4.86
CA VAL A 42 -24.82 -6.95 -4.31
C VAL A 42 -25.43 -5.63 -4.73
N LYS A 43 -25.67 -5.43 -6.03
CA LYS A 43 -26.30 -4.19 -6.55
C LYS A 43 -27.69 -3.97 -5.94
N ALA A 44 -28.46 -5.04 -5.73
CA ALA A 44 -29.79 -4.99 -5.10
C ALA A 44 -29.74 -4.69 -3.59
N GLY A 45 -28.59 -4.83 -2.93
CA GLY A 45 -28.47 -4.65 -1.49
C GLY A 45 -28.96 -5.85 -0.68
N ASP A 46 -29.12 -7.02 -1.28
CA ASP A 46 -29.60 -8.23 -0.62
C ASP A 46 -28.45 -8.99 0.07
N LEU A 47 -28.14 -8.57 1.30
CA LEU A 47 -27.11 -9.23 2.11
C LEU A 47 -27.40 -10.73 2.35
N GLY A 48 -28.67 -11.13 2.46
CA GLY A 48 -29.03 -12.53 2.70
C GLY A 48 -28.67 -13.41 1.52
N GLN A 49 -28.96 -12.93 0.32
CA GLN A 49 -28.60 -13.61 -0.91
C GLN A 49 -27.08 -13.62 -1.15
N VAL A 50 -26.39 -12.52 -0.87
CA VAL A 50 -24.92 -12.44 -0.95
C VAL A 50 -24.27 -13.48 -0.03
N LYS A 51 -24.74 -13.60 1.21
CA LYS A 51 -24.27 -14.62 2.16
C LYS A 51 -24.49 -16.03 1.65
N ALA A 52 -25.70 -16.35 1.19
CA ALA A 52 -26.01 -17.68 0.66
C ALA A 52 -25.14 -18.02 -0.56
N MET A 53 -24.86 -17.06 -1.44
CA MET A 53 -24.01 -17.30 -2.62
C MET A 53 -22.56 -17.57 -2.24
N ILE A 54 -22.00 -16.83 -1.27
CA ILE A 54 -20.61 -17.02 -0.85
C ILE A 54 -20.45 -18.27 0.01
N GLU A 55 -21.36 -18.51 0.96
CA GLU A 55 -21.22 -19.61 1.95
C GLU A 55 -21.74 -20.96 1.44
N GLU A 56 -22.83 -20.99 0.65
CA GLU A 56 -23.45 -22.24 0.21
C GLU A 56 -23.07 -22.63 -1.22
N LYS A 57 -22.85 -21.64 -2.09
CA LYS A 57 -22.51 -21.87 -3.51
C LYS A 57 -21.05 -21.63 -3.83
N GLU A 58 -20.24 -21.22 -2.84
CA GLU A 58 -18.80 -20.96 -3.00
C GLU A 58 -18.49 -19.91 -4.09
N ALA A 59 -19.35 -18.90 -4.23
CA ALA A 59 -19.13 -17.82 -5.18
C ALA A 59 -17.82 -17.07 -4.88
N ASP A 60 -17.04 -16.76 -5.93
CA ASP A 60 -15.81 -15.99 -5.78
C ASP A 60 -16.11 -14.59 -5.24
N VAL A 61 -15.70 -14.35 -4.00
CA VAL A 61 -15.83 -13.06 -3.31
C VAL A 61 -15.14 -11.95 -4.10
N CYS A 62 -14.06 -12.27 -4.82
CA CYS A 62 -13.25 -11.36 -5.62
C CYS A 62 -13.61 -11.40 -7.12
N PHE A 63 -14.79 -11.93 -7.49
CA PHE A 63 -15.22 -12.09 -8.87
C PHE A 63 -15.04 -10.78 -9.66
N ASN A 64 -14.21 -10.80 -10.70
CA ASN A 64 -13.86 -9.59 -11.44
C ASN A 64 -14.10 -9.70 -12.95
N ALA A 65 -14.72 -10.79 -13.43
CA ALA A 65 -15.18 -10.91 -14.81
C ALA A 65 -16.48 -10.14 -15.04
N THR A 66 -16.48 -8.86 -14.68
CA THR A 66 -17.59 -7.92 -14.86
C THR A 66 -17.19 -6.80 -15.81
N GLU A 67 -18.13 -5.91 -16.11
CA GLU A 67 -17.81 -4.69 -16.85
C GLU A 67 -16.71 -3.90 -16.14
N ARG A 68 -15.61 -3.63 -16.84
CA ARG A 68 -14.43 -2.90 -16.36
C ARG A 68 -13.66 -3.58 -15.23
N GLY A 69 -13.71 -4.91 -15.10
CA GLY A 69 -12.89 -5.60 -14.09
C GLY A 69 -13.36 -5.37 -12.65
N ARG A 70 -14.57 -4.84 -12.45
CA ARG A 70 -15.08 -4.48 -11.12
C ARG A 70 -15.43 -5.71 -10.31
N THR A 71 -15.24 -5.59 -9.00
CA THR A 71 -15.52 -6.67 -8.04
C THR A 71 -16.80 -6.41 -7.25
N PRO A 72 -17.36 -7.42 -6.55
CA PRO A 72 -18.46 -7.23 -5.60
C PRO A 72 -18.26 -6.03 -4.66
N LEU A 73 -17.04 -5.82 -4.17
CA LEU A 73 -16.74 -4.69 -3.28
C LEU A 73 -16.86 -3.33 -3.98
N HIS A 74 -16.50 -3.22 -5.27
CA HIS A 74 -16.70 -2.00 -6.06
C HIS A 74 -18.18 -1.65 -6.18
N PHE A 75 -19.01 -2.63 -6.55
CA PHE A 75 -20.46 -2.41 -6.69
C PHE A 75 -21.14 -2.10 -5.35
N ALA A 76 -20.78 -2.81 -4.27
CA ALA A 76 -21.30 -2.53 -2.94
C ALA A 76 -20.94 -1.11 -2.48
N SER A 77 -19.72 -0.66 -2.83
CA SER A 77 -19.20 0.66 -2.44
C SER A 77 -19.80 1.80 -3.26
N GLU A 78 -19.96 1.59 -4.56
CA GLU A 78 -20.65 2.52 -5.45
C GLU A 78 -22.13 2.70 -5.07
N ALA A 79 -22.80 1.64 -4.62
CA ALA A 79 -24.19 1.67 -4.20
C ALA A 79 -24.39 2.12 -2.73
N GLY A 80 -23.32 2.21 -1.94
CA GLY A 80 -23.37 2.62 -0.54
C GLY A 80 -23.88 1.57 0.44
N HIS A 81 -23.86 0.28 0.05
CA HIS A 81 -24.38 -0.82 0.85
C HIS A 81 -23.38 -1.25 1.94
N LEU A 82 -23.29 -0.46 3.01
CA LEU A 82 -22.33 -0.66 4.10
C LEU A 82 -22.33 -2.10 4.62
N SER A 83 -23.50 -2.67 4.93
CA SER A 83 -23.58 -4.03 5.50
C SER A 83 -23.01 -5.11 4.58
N ILE A 84 -23.06 -4.93 3.26
CA ILE A 84 -22.45 -5.83 2.29
C ILE A 84 -20.93 -5.60 2.25
N VAL A 85 -20.48 -4.35 2.26
CA VAL A 85 -19.05 -4.02 2.35
C VAL A 85 -18.42 -4.66 3.59
N GLU A 86 -19.04 -4.50 4.76
CA GLU A 86 -18.54 -5.09 6.00
C GLU A 86 -18.42 -6.61 5.90
N TYR A 87 -19.43 -7.27 5.32
CA TYR A 87 -19.42 -8.71 5.13
C TYR A 87 -18.36 -9.18 4.13
N LEU A 88 -18.21 -8.51 2.99
CA LEU A 88 -17.18 -8.87 2.00
C LEU A 88 -15.77 -8.76 2.59
N LEU A 89 -15.51 -7.74 3.41
CA LEU A 89 -14.24 -7.60 4.13
C LEU A 89 -14.05 -8.71 5.18
N GLU A 90 -15.12 -9.12 5.88
CA GLU A 90 -15.08 -10.28 6.79
C GLU A 90 -14.71 -11.57 6.05
N GLN A 91 -15.23 -11.76 4.84
CA GLN A 91 -14.88 -12.85 3.91
C GLN A 91 -13.50 -12.68 3.24
N ARG A 92 -12.64 -11.79 3.77
CA ARG A 92 -11.25 -11.57 3.33
C ARG A 92 -11.12 -11.02 1.92
N HIS A 93 -12.14 -10.32 1.40
CA HIS A 93 -11.99 -9.55 0.16
C HIS A 93 -10.86 -8.50 0.35
N PRO A 94 -9.86 -8.43 -0.54
CA PRO A 94 -8.84 -7.38 -0.49
C PRO A 94 -9.50 -6.01 -0.74
N TYR A 95 -9.35 -5.09 0.20
CA TYR A 95 -10.02 -3.78 0.14
C TYR A 95 -9.45 -2.86 -0.96
N ASN A 96 -8.23 -3.14 -1.44
CA ASN A 96 -7.41 -2.29 -2.31
C ASN A 96 -7.33 -2.77 -3.77
N MET A 97 -8.20 -3.71 -4.20
CA MET A 97 -8.25 -4.07 -5.62
C MET A 97 -8.71 -2.90 -6.47
N LEU A 98 -8.15 -2.79 -7.67
CA LEU A 98 -8.49 -1.78 -8.67
C LEU A 98 -9.31 -2.40 -9.80
N ASP A 99 -10.22 -1.62 -10.37
CA ASP A 99 -10.91 -1.94 -11.61
C ASP A 99 -10.02 -1.59 -12.84
N ASP A 100 -10.51 -1.84 -14.06
CA ASP A 100 -9.75 -1.62 -15.31
C ASP A 100 -9.41 -0.14 -15.55
N ASP A 101 -10.11 0.79 -14.88
CA ASP A 101 -9.84 2.23 -14.92
C ASP A 101 -8.90 2.67 -13.77
N GLU A 102 -8.24 1.72 -13.10
CA GLU A 102 -7.39 1.93 -11.91
C GLU A 102 -8.13 2.53 -10.71
N VAL A 103 -9.46 2.33 -10.62
CA VAL A 103 -10.28 2.88 -9.54
C VAL A 103 -10.53 1.84 -8.46
N SER A 104 -10.32 2.21 -7.20
CA SER A 104 -10.61 1.39 -6.03
C SER A 104 -12.07 1.51 -5.56
N ALA A 105 -12.54 0.50 -4.80
CA ALA A 105 -13.85 0.54 -4.16
C ALA A 105 -14.03 1.77 -3.23
N GLY A 106 -12.97 2.19 -2.55
CA GLY A 106 -12.98 3.39 -1.69
C GLY A 106 -13.21 4.69 -2.48
N GLU A 107 -12.58 4.83 -3.63
CA GLU A 107 -12.78 6.00 -4.51
C GLU A 107 -14.20 6.06 -5.08
N LEU A 108 -14.81 4.90 -5.39
CA LEU A 108 -16.22 4.85 -5.79
C LEU A 108 -17.16 5.28 -4.66
N ALA A 109 -16.91 4.83 -3.42
CA ALA A 109 -17.70 5.28 -2.27
C ALA A 109 -17.57 6.80 -2.06
N LEU A 110 -16.36 7.35 -2.17
CA LEU A 110 -16.11 8.78 -2.00
C LEU A 110 -16.79 9.60 -3.11
N LYS A 111 -16.64 9.19 -4.37
CA LYS A 111 -17.26 9.86 -5.54
C LYS A 111 -18.78 9.91 -5.43
N ASN A 112 -19.40 8.85 -4.91
CA ASN A 112 -20.84 8.75 -4.68
C ASN A 112 -21.30 9.29 -3.32
N LYS A 113 -20.39 9.87 -2.52
CA LYS A 113 -20.66 10.49 -1.20
C LYS A 113 -21.16 9.51 -0.14
N HIS A 114 -20.78 8.24 -0.24
CA HIS A 114 -21.06 7.21 0.76
C HIS A 114 -20.00 7.21 1.86
N GLN A 115 -20.01 8.26 2.70
CA GLN A 115 -18.97 8.50 3.70
C GLN A 115 -18.76 7.32 4.67
N GLN A 116 -19.84 6.69 5.13
CA GLN A 116 -19.74 5.55 6.06
C GLN A 116 -19.02 4.34 5.45
N VAL A 117 -19.22 4.11 4.15
CA VAL A 117 -18.51 3.04 3.42
C VAL A 117 -17.05 3.40 3.25
N TYR A 118 -16.76 4.64 2.86
CA TYR A 118 -15.40 5.14 2.74
C TYR A 118 -14.63 5.00 4.07
N ASP A 119 -15.21 5.48 5.17
CA ASP A 119 -14.59 5.42 6.50
C ASP A 119 -14.29 3.96 6.91
N ARG A 120 -15.21 3.03 6.61
CA ARG A 120 -15.02 1.60 6.88
C ARG A 120 -13.88 0.99 6.06
N LEU A 121 -13.77 1.32 4.77
CA LEU A 121 -12.69 0.85 3.90
C LEU A 121 -11.33 1.42 4.32
N VAL A 122 -11.28 2.69 4.72
CA VAL A 122 -10.06 3.32 5.27
C VAL A 122 -9.66 2.62 6.57
N ALA A 123 -10.60 2.37 7.48
CA ALA A 123 -10.32 1.66 8.72
C ALA A 123 -9.76 0.25 8.47
N GLU A 124 -10.26 -0.46 7.46
CA GLU A 124 -9.76 -1.77 7.07
C GLU A 124 -8.34 -1.71 6.49
N GLY A 125 -8.03 -0.68 5.70
CA GLY A 125 -6.66 -0.45 5.23
C GLY A 125 -5.69 -0.18 6.37
N VAL A 126 -6.07 0.68 7.32
CA VAL A 126 -5.27 0.95 8.53
C VAL A 126 -5.07 -0.33 9.34
N ARG A 127 -6.12 -1.15 9.51
CA ARG A 127 -6.04 -2.43 10.23
C ARG A 127 -5.07 -3.41 9.56
N SER A 128 -5.13 -3.52 8.23
CA SER A 128 -4.26 -4.41 7.46
C SER A 128 -2.80 -4.00 7.61
N GLU A 129 -2.51 -2.71 7.52
CA GLU A 129 -1.17 -2.15 7.71
C GLU A 129 -0.63 -2.41 9.13
N LEU A 130 -1.45 -2.20 10.18
CA LEU A 130 -1.06 -2.50 11.56
C LEU A 130 -0.78 -3.98 11.79
N VAL A 131 -1.53 -4.88 11.16
CA VAL A 131 -1.30 -6.33 11.24
C VAL A 131 -0.01 -6.72 10.53
N ILE A 132 0.26 -6.18 9.33
CA ILE A 132 1.53 -6.40 8.61
C ILE A 132 2.70 -5.96 9.49
N ARG A 133 2.62 -4.78 10.12
CA ARG A 133 3.63 -4.28 11.05
C ARG A 133 3.81 -5.18 12.27
N ALA A 134 2.71 -5.65 12.86
CA ALA A 134 2.75 -6.57 14.00
C ALA A 134 3.34 -7.94 13.63
N MET A 135 3.04 -8.45 12.43
CA MET A 135 3.57 -9.71 11.92
C MET A 135 5.05 -9.60 11.59
N ALA A 136 5.50 -8.52 10.93
CA ALA A 136 6.92 -8.24 10.70
C ALA A 136 7.70 -8.24 12.02
N ALA A 137 7.16 -7.58 13.06
CA ALA A 137 7.76 -7.58 14.40
C ALA A 137 7.80 -8.96 15.10
N VAL A 138 6.98 -9.92 14.66
CA VAL A 138 6.94 -11.30 15.18
C VAL A 138 7.87 -12.22 14.40
N PHE A 139 7.96 -12.07 13.08
CA PHE A 139 8.87 -12.86 12.23
C PHE A 139 10.34 -12.50 12.44
N ASP A 140 10.64 -11.26 12.85
CA ASP A 140 11.98 -10.86 13.32
C ASP A 140 12.47 -11.61 14.59
N LYS A 141 11.63 -12.46 15.20
CA LYS A 141 12.02 -13.32 16.35
C LYS A 141 12.27 -14.78 15.99
N ALA A 142 12.21 -15.19 14.73
CA ALA A 142 12.44 -16.58 14.34
C ALA A 142 13.19 -16.70 13.00
N GLU A 143 14.53 -16.63 13.06
CA GLU A 143 15.48 -17.65 12.57
C GLU A 143 16.90 -17.06 12.49
N GLU A 144 17.84 -17.66 13.23
CA GLU A 144 19.29 -17.47 13.02
C GLU A 144 19.70 -18.27 11.76
N GLY A 145 19.67 -17.64 10.60
CA GLY A 145 20.19 -18.15 9.34
C GLY A 145 20.51 -16.97 8.41
N GLU A 146 21.67 -17.02 7.75
CA GLU A 146 22.26 -15.91 6.97
C GLU A 146 21.23 -15.04 6.21
N MET A 147 21.00 -13.82 6.72
CA MET A 147 20.26 -12.78 6.03
C MET A 147 21.06 -12.30 4.82
N VAL A 148 20.59 -12.62 3.63
CA VAL A 148 20.91 -11.83 2.43
C VAL A 148 20.17 -10.49 2.57
N VAL A 149 20.93 -9.40 2.67
CA VAL A 149 20.40 -8.06 3.01
C VAL A 149 19.86 -7.39 1.72
N PRO A 150 18.54 -7.17 1.54
CA PRO A 150 17.96 -6.90 0.22
C PRO A 150 18.07 -5.47 -0.33
N ASN A 151 18.87 -4.56 0.26
CA ASN A 151 18.71 -3.12 -0.03
C ASN A 151 19.99 -2.37 -0.45
N GLU A 152 21.10 -3.08 -0.73
CA GLU A 152 22.30 -2.42 -1.28
C GLU A 152 22.02 -1.80 -2.65
N ASP A 153 21.20 -2.46 -3.48
CA ASP A 153 20.85 -1.96 -4.80
C ASP A 153 20.05 -0.65 -4.73
N TYR A 154 19.15 -0.50 -3.75
CA TYR A 154 18.40 0.74 -3.55
C TYR A 154 19.30 1.89 -3.07
N LEU A 155 20.19 1.65 -2.10
CA LEU A 155 21.08 2.71 -1.55
C LEU A 155 22.12 3.21 -2.56
N ASN A 156 22.39 2.42 -3.61
CA ASN A 156 23.30 2.77 -4.69
C ASN A 156 22.57 3.36 -5.91
N GLN A 157 21.24 3.36 -5.94
CA GLN A 157 20.46 3.95 -7.02
C GLN A 157 20.39 5.47 -6.89
N LYS A 158 20.21 6.13 -8.04
CA LYS A 158 20.03 7.58 -8.09
C LYS A 158 18.54 7.89 -8.07
N LEU A 159 18.11 8.68 -7.10
CA LEU A 159 16.72 9.11 -6.99
C LEU A 159 16.55 10.52 -7.57
N HIS A 160 15.33 10.83 -7.99
CA HIS A 160 14.97 12.16 -8.45
C HIS A 160 13.58 12.57 -7.96
N TYR A 161 13.46 13.85 -7.67
CA TYR A 161 12.22 14.48 -7.23
C TYR A 161 11.54 15.16 -8.42
N ASP A 162 10.23 14.97 -8.56
CA ASP A 162 9.39 15.69 -9.52
C ASP A 162 8.09 16.11 -8.85
N ASP A 163 7.88 17.42 -8.70
CA ASP A 163 6.79 18.12 -8.00
C ASP A 163 6.37 17.51 -6.65
N ASN A 164 5.71 16.35 -6.67
CA ASN A 164 5.14 15.61 -5.53
C ASN A 164 5.50 14.11 -5.56
N LYS A 165 6.58 13.70 -6.23
CA LYS A 165 6.97 12.30 -6.40
C LYS A 165 8.47 12.11 -6.16
N LEU A 166 8.81 10.97 -5.58
CA LEU A 166 10.17 10.46 -5.49
C LEU A 166 10.24 9.22 -6.38
N MET A 167 11.15 9.23 -7.35
CA MET A 167 11.28 8.18 -8.35
C MET A 167 12.72 7.69 -8.44
N ASP A 168 12.88 6.42 -8.79
CA ASP A 168 14.18 5.79 -8.99
C ASP A 168 14.79 6.13 -10.37
N ALA A 169 15.92 5.50 -10.72
CA ALA A 169 16.59 5.74 -11.99
C ALA A 169 15.77 5.26 -13.22
N ASN A 170 14.76 4.40 -13.03
CA ASN A 170 13.91 3.84 -14.07
C ASN A 170 12.57 4.58 -14.22
N ASN A 171 12.33 5.62 -13.40
CA ASN A 171 11.04 6.31 -13.22
C ASN A 171 9.97 5.45 -12.54
N ASP A 172 10.36 4.41 -11.81
CA ASP A 172 9.44 3.68 -10.95
C ASP A 172 9.18 4.52 -9.69
N ALA A 173 7.92 4.50 -9.23
CA ALA A 173 7.49 5.27 -8.08
C ALA A 173 8.06 4.67 -6.78
N VAL A 174 8.89 5.45 -6.08
CA VAL A 174 9.42 5.09 -4.75
C VAL A 174 8.50 5.66 -3.66
N MET A 175 8.04 6.90 -3.82
CA MET A 175 7.05 7.51 -2.92
C MET A 175 6.22 8.56 -3.66
N MET A 176 4.95 8.70 -3.29
CA MET A 176 4.00 9.52 -4.03
C MET A 176 3.21 10.46 -3.12
N GLY A 177 3.03 11.71 -3.54
CA GLY A 177 2.36 12.75 -2.76
C GLY A 177 0.88 12.50 -2.45
N TRP A 178 0.22 11.53 -3.09
CA TRP A 178 -1.18 11.18 -2.78
C TRP A 178 -1.35 10.62 -1.36
N GLU A 179 -0.26 10.19 -0.72
CA GLU A 179 -0.22 9.72 0.68
C GLU A 179 -0.40 10.86 1.69
N GLY A 180 -0.40 12.13 1.26
CA GLY A 180 -0.51 13.30 2.14
C GLY A 180 -1.65 13.25 3.17
N PRO A 181 -2.91 12.97 2.78
CA PRO A 181 -4.02 12.86 3.74
C PRO A 181 -3.83 11.77 4.80
N LEU A 182 -3.16 10.67 4.43
CA LEU A 182 -2.84 9.59 5.37
C LEU A 182 -1.83 10.05 6.42
N MET A 183 -0.83 10.83 6.02
CA MET A 183 0.20 11.37 6.92
C MET A 183 -0.35 12.37 7.93
N VAL A 184 -1.40 13.12 7.57
CA VAL A 184 -2.11 14.02 8.49
C VAL A 184 -2.70 13.26 9.68
N GLU A 185 -3.40 12.15 9.42
CA GLU A 185 -4.01 11.36 10.50
C GLU A 185 -2.96 10.61 11.32
N HIS A 186 -1.87 10.12 10.70
CA HIS A 186 -0.75 9.53 11.44
C HIS A 186 -0.09 10.53 12.38
N ALA A 187 0.20 11.75 11.92
CA ALA A 187 0.80 12.78 12.76
C ALA A 187 -0.09 13.13 13.97
N LYS A 188 -1.42 13.15 13.78
CA LYS A 188 -2.39 13.41 14.85
C LYS A 188 -2.42 12.31 15.91
N VAL A 189 -2.28 11.04 15.50
CA VAL A 189 -2.22 9.91 16.44
C VAL A 189 -0.88 9.87 17.17
N MET A 190 0.22 10.14 16.45
CA MET A 190 1.57 10.10 16.99
C MET A 190 1.90 11.27 17.91
N CYS A 191 1.40 12.46 17.57
CA CYS A 191 1.69 13.70 18.28
C CYS A 191 0.40 14.43 18.67
N PRO A 192 -0.47 13.84 19.53
CA PRO A 192 -1.79 14.42 19.83
C PRO A 192 -1.72 15.73 20.63
N LYS A 193 -0.54 16.11 21.12
CA LYS A 193 -0.27 17.34 21.88
C LYS A 193 1.16 17.81 21.65
N GLU A 194 1.41 19.08 21.94
CA GLU A 194 2.75 19.66 21.78
C GLU A 194 3.79 19.08 22.75
N GLY A 195 5.07 19.14 22.36
CA GLY A 195 6.19 18.84 23.24
C GLY A 195 6.53 17.36 23.43
N LEU A 196 6.09 16.49 22.51
CA LEU A 196 6.40 15.07 22.52
C LEU A 196 7.72 14.74 21.82
N ASP A 197 8.31 13.60 22.16
CA ASP A 197 9.51 13.05 21.54
C ASP A 197 9.08 12.05 20.44
N VAL A 198 9.26 12.41 19.18
CA VAL A 198 8.81 11.60 18.03
C VAL A 198 9.98 11.16 17.15
N LEU A 199 9.86 9.97 16.57
CA LEU A 199 10.83 9.40 15.62
C LEU A 199 10.13 9.06 14.32
N ASN A 200 10.71 9.48 13.20
CA ASN A 200 10.42 8.99 11.87
C ASN A 200 11.59 8.14 11.35
N VAL A 201 11.30 7.03 10.68
CA VAL A 201 12.26 6.17 10.00
C VAL A 201 11.87 6.06 8.53
N GLY A 202 12.66 6.70 7.66
CA GLY A 202 12.35 6.91 6.25
C GLY A 202 11.74 8.29 6.01
N PHE A 203 12.50 9.21 5.43
CA PHE A 203 12.02 10.57 5.16
C PHE A 203 11.20 10.65 3.87
N GLY A 204 11.70 10.04 2.78
CA GLY A 204 11.05 10.08 1.47
C GLY A 204 10.75 11.51 1.01
N LEU A 205 9.46 11.85 0.87
CA LEU A 205 8.99 13.19 0.51
C LEU A 205 8.86 14.15 1.73
N GLY A 206 9.07 13.68 2.94
CA GLY A 206 8.96 14.48 4.17
C GLY A 206 7.52 14.87 4.53
N LEU A 207 6.53 14.15 4.01
CA LEU A 207 5.10 14.44 4.21
C LEU A 207 4.73 14.30 5.70
N ILE A 208 5.05 13.16 6.30
CA ILE A 208 4.79 12.91 7.71
C ILE A 208 5.56 13.88 8.61
N ASP A 209 6.83 14.13 8.29
CA ASP A 209 7.66 15.04 9.07
C ASP A 209 7.10 16.46 9.08
N SER A 210 6.60 16.91 7.93
CA SER A 210 5.97 18.22 7.76
C SER A 210 4.71 18.34 8.61
N GLU A 211 3.90 17.28 8.67
CA GLU A 211 2.70 17.24 9.52
C GLU A 211 3.06 17.17 11.01
N LEU A 212 4.04 16.34 11.41
CA LEU A 212 4.52 16.24 12.79
C LEU A 212 5.01 17.59 13.33
N GLN A 213 5.72 18.38 12.51
CA GLN A 213 6.22 19.70 12.91
C GLN A 213 5.11 20.70 13.25
N LYS A 214 3.88 20.54 12.72
CA LYS A 214 2.74 21.41 13.09
C LYS A 214 2.35 21.26 14.56
N TYR A 215 2.63 20.09 15.15
CA TYR A 215 2.38 19.80 16.56
C TYR A 215 3.55 20.17 17.47
N LYS A 216 4.61 20.83 16.97
CA LYS A 216 5.74 21.33 17.76
C LYS A 216 6.30 20.26 18.72
N PRO A 217 6.80 19.13 18.20
CA PRO A 217 7.45 18.13 19.03
C PRO A 217 8.63 18.76 19.77
N LYS A 218 8.91 18.27 20.98
CA LYS A 218 10.07 18.67 21.76
C LYS A 218 11.35 18.18 21.07
N ASN A 219 11.34 16.93 20.65
CA ASN A 219 12.36 16.35 19.79
C ASN A 219 11.72 15.59 18.64
N HIS A 220 12.27 15.74 17.44
CA HIS A 220 11.83 15.11 16.21
C HIS A 220 13.03 14.45 15.54
N PHE A 221 13.15 13.15 15.71
CA PHE A 221 14.24 12.38 15.12
C PHE A 221 13.81 11.85 13.76
N ILE A 222 14.70 11.92 12.78
CA ILE A 222 14.48 11.38 11.43
C ILE A 222 15.67 10.51 11.09
N ILE A 223 15.44 9.22 10.86
CA ILE A 223 16.45 8.31 10.32
C ILE A 223 16.28 8.22 8.81
N GLU A 224 17.33 8.54 8.05
CA GLU A 224 17.34 8.44 6.59
C GLU A 224 18.63 7.76 6.11
N ALA A 225 18.47 6.74 5.27
CA ALA A 225 19.57 5.92 4.79
C ALA A 225 20.05 6.31 3.38
N HIS A 226 19.16 6.85 2.54
CA HIS A 226 19.43 7.14 1.15
C HIS A 226 20.20 8.47 0.99
N PRO A 227 21.38 8.48 0.35
CA PRO A 227 22.20 9.68 0.21
C PRO A 227 21.50 10.85 -0.48
N ASP A 228 20.76 10.59 -1.57
CA ASP A 228 20.04 11.65 -2.30
C ASP A 228 18.89 12.25 -1.49
N VAL A 229 18.15 11.44 -0.73
CA VAL A 229 17.07 11.92 0.16
C VAL A 229 17.68 12.75 1.28
N TYR A 230 18.75 12.29 1.90
CA TYR A 230 19.47 13.04 2.92
C TYR A 230 20.05 14.37 2.40
N ALA A 231 20.58 14.39 1.18
CA ALA A 231 21.02 15.63 0.54
C ALA A 231 19.85 16.61 0.37
N HIS A 232 18.72 16.12 -0.15
CA HIS A 232 17.51 16.92 -0.34
C HIS A 232 16.95 17.47 0.98
N MET A 233 16.93 16.68 2.05
CA MET A 233 16.56 17.14 3.39
C MET A 233 17.38 18.36 3.84
N LYS A 234 18.70 18.33 3.62
CA LYS A 234 19.59 19.45 3.96
C LYS A 234 19.38 20.67 3.07
N GLU A 235 19.08 20.47 1.79
CA GLU A 235 18.72 21.56 0.87
C GLU A 235 17.43 22.27 1.31
N LEU A 236 16.43 21.51 1.75
CA LEU A 236 15.19 22.02 2.33
C LEU A 236 15.37 22.59 3.76
N GLY A 237 16.56 22.46 4.35
CA GLY A 237 16.91 23.00 5.66
C GLY A 237 16.31 22.24 6.85
N TRP A 238 16.02 20.95 6.69
CA TRP A 238 15.51 20.11 7.78
C TRP A 238 16.46 20.01 8.97
N ASP A 239 17.76 20.03 8.72
CA ASP A 239 18.83 20.04 9.73
C ASP A 239 18.80 21.27 10.65
N LYS A 240 18.07 22.31 10.26
CA LYS A 240 17.96 23.59 10.99
C LYS A 240 16.59 23.80 11.63
N LYS A 241 15.64 22.88 11.41
CA LYS A 241 14.29 23.03 11.96
C LYS A 241 14.32 22.82 13.49
N PRO A 242 13.47 23.55 14.25
CA PRO A 242 13.43 23.43 15.70
C PRO A 242 13.14 21.99 16.16
N GLY A 243 13.95 21.48 17.08
CA GLY A 243 13.79 20.15 17.66
C GLY A 243 14.12 18.99 16.71
N VAL A 244 14.52 19.25 15.46
CA VAL A 244 14.83 18.19 14.49
C VAL A 244 16.25 17.67 14.67
N THR A 245 16.41 16.35 14.70
CA THR A 245 17.70 15.66 14.64
C THR A 245 17.67 14.62 13.52
N ILE A 246 18.57 14.76 12.54
CA ILE A 246 18.68 13.82 11.42
C ILE A 246 19.79 12.81 11.73
N LEU A 247 19.47 11.53 11.63
CA LEU A 247 20.40 10.41 11.75
C LEU A 247 20.60 9.79 10.38
N PHE A 248 21.74 10.07 9.77
CA PHE A 248 22.07 9.53 8.45
C PHE A 248 22.65 8.13 8.57
N GLY A 249 21.93 7.14 8.05
CA GLY A 249 22.31 5.74 8.08
C GLY A 249 21.09 4.82 8.06
N ARG A 250 21.34 3.51 7.93
CA ARG A 250 20.26 2.54 8.00
C ARG A 250 19.70 2.50 9.41
N TRP A 251 18.40 2.25 9.53
CA TRP A 251 17.74 2.22 10.83
C TRP A 251 18.28 1.10 11.73
N GLN A 252 18.71 -0.03 11.17
CA GLN A 252 19.36 -1.11 11.91
C GLN A 252 20.64 -0.65 12.61
N ASP A 253 21.36 0.30 12.00
CA ASP A 253 22.60 0.85 12.54
C ASP A 253 22.31 2.03 13.51
N MET A 254 21.28 2.82 13.23
CA MET A 254 20.97 4.05 13.98
C MET A 254 20.14 3.78 15.25
N VAL A 255 19.16 2.88 15.20
CA VAL A 255 18.27 2.58 16.33
C VAL A 255 19.04 2.15 17.60
N PRO A 256 20.06 1.28 17.53
CA PRO A 256 20.86 0.91 18.71
C PRO A 256 21.61 2.08 19.37
N THR A 257 21.81 3.19 18.66
CA THR A 257 22.48 4.39 19.19
C THR A 257 21.52 5.31 19.96
N LEU A 258 20.21 5.12 19.80
CA LEU A 258 19.18 5.89 20.48
C LEU A 258 19.07 5.44 21.94
N THR A 259 19.19 6.37 22.87
CA THR A 259 19.14 6.11 24.32
C THR A 259 17.86 6.61 24.99
N GLN A 260 17.00 7.29 24.24
CA GLN A 260 15.76 7.89 24.70
C GLN A 260 14.54 7.07 24.26
N SER A 261 13.46 7.16 25.03
CA SER A 261 12.14 6.68 24.61
C SER A 261 11.46 7.70 23.72
N PHE A 262 10.60 7.24 22.82
CA PHE A 262 9.77 8.07 21.96
C PHE A 262 8.30 7.87 22.31
N ASP A 263 7.54 8.97 22.31
CA ASP A 263 6.09 9.00 22.49
C ASP A 263 5.35 8.54 21.23
N GLY A 264 5.96 8.70 20.06
CA GLY A 264 5.43 8.24 18.78
C GLY A 264 6.55 7.86 17.81
N ILE A 265 6.39 6.72 17.13
CA ILE A 265 7.32 6.25 16.10
C ILE A 265 6.55 6.02 14.80
N PHE A 266 6.97 6.69 13.73
CA PHE A 266 6.57 6.41 12.36
C PHE A 266 7.67 5.60 11.70
N PHE A 267 7.27 4.59 10.93
CA PHE A 267 8.19 3.73 10.21
C PHE A 267 7.61 3.50 8.82
N ASP A 268 8.32 4.00 7.81
CA ASP A 268 7.93 3.94 6.41
C ASP A 268 9.19 3.90 5.56
N THR A 269 9.80 2.72 5.49
CA THR A 269 11.06 2.51 4.77
C THR A 269 10.81 1.72 3.50
N TYR A 270 11.35 2.20 2.39
CA TYR A 270 11.38 1.44 1.14
C TYR A 270 12.37 0.26 1.27
N GLY A 271 11.83 -0.96 1.33
CA GLY A 271 12.57 -2.19 1.08
C GLY A 271 12.34 -2.57 -0.36
N GLY A 272 13.37 -2.49 -1.21
CA GLY A 272 13.27 -2.97 -2.59
C GLY A 272 12.79 -4.43 -2.64
N LYS A 273 12.25 -4.83 -3.79
CA LYS A 273 11.85 -6.22 -4.06
C LYS A 273 13.01 -7.19 -3.91
#